data_AF-A0A932KKJ6-F1
#
_entry.id   AF-A0A932KKJ6-F1
#
_cell.length_a   1.000
_cell.length_b   1.000
_cell.length_c   1.000
_cell.angle_alpha   90.00
_cell.angle_beta   90.00
_cell.angle_gamma   90.00
#
_symmetry.space_group_name_H-M   'P 1'
#
loop_
_entity.id
_entity.type
_entity.pdbx_description
1 polymer ?
#
loop_
_entity_poly.entity_id
_entity_poly.type
_entity_poly.pdbx_seq_one_letter_code
_entity_poly.pdbx_strand_id
1 'polypeptide(L)'
;MARLPIPGSDNGTWGNILNDYLSVEHNADGTQKTVSLAKGGTGATDAATARTNLGAASTTDLTAHTTDTVGAHDASAISILDTAGNYTATDVEGALAELPATYAPLVASARFVPGLVGDGIADDGPAINSAIAAGGQWALYPGKTYATSVPIVPVGSLSLYGATIKAIASMAAVIQTSLTTPIQSWQMLGGTIDCNDLASIGVDGRFLYDPTILNVIIRKPLLKGIRLGDTGASGSSYGATVANCMVRRGGQGAVEGTVPAGSVGIHLTSFCSDSHVAHVIVIGSETGVLLDSGNTKVLDVHAWAFSSTGWLGTAFDDNGNGNEWHECFADTPQTYGFRLRQFNTRIIGGTVYCNSIYGVDNTIVAVKVDQAAPALTVVGLHSFGSSGSRRIAKDFEAASTAALDNCTIVGTQQTNTVTQTSARLPLIGGNLRLDVPSGGYGFFARANLTNSNGFTWRPQASATGYALNIRDSGDTATVAGIRGDGQIKNLGVPTASRPSAVTAGVGHQIYDTTLSKPVWSDGTVWRDAAGTSV
;
A
#
# COMPACT_ATOMS: atom_id res chain seq x y z
N MET A 1 96.97 29.84 -75.75
CA MET A 1 97.55 28.94 -76.78
C MET A 1 98.81 28.33 -76.21
N ALA A 2 98.72 27.06 -75.76
CA ALA A 2 99.80 26.37 -75.08
C ALA A 2 100.84 25.89 -76.10
N ARG A 3 102.07 26.38 -75.96
CA ARG A 3 103.24 25.85 -76.69
C ARG A 3 103.45 24.40 -76.26
N LEU A 4 103.57 23.50 -77.24
CA LEU A 4 103.90 22.10 -77.00
C LEU A 4 105.19 21.99 -76.14
N PRO A 5 105.20 21.16 -75.09
CA PRO A 5 106.36 21.00 -74.22
C PRO A 5 107.59 20.50 -74.99
N ILE A 6 108.76 21.08 -74.72
CA ILE A 6 110.04 20.53 -75.19
C ILE A 6 110.34 19.29 -74.32
N PRO A 7 110.53 18.10 -74.91
CA PRO A 7 110.91 16.90 -74.18
C PRO A 7 112.16 17.16 -73.32
N GLY A 8 112.08 16.86 -72.01
CA GLY A 8 113.15 17.09 -71.03
C GLY A 8 113.05 18.39 -70.20
N SER A 9 112.00 19.20 -70.38
CA SER A 9 111.84 20.51 -69.71
C SER A 9 110.90 20.54 -68.49
N ASP A 10 110.33 19.42 -68.04
CA ASP A 10 109.40 19.40 -66.90
C ASP A 10 110.13 19.19 -65.56
N ASN A 11 110.44 20.29 -64.88
CA ASN A 11 110.99 20.28 -63.52
C ASN A 11 109.87 20.24 -62.46
N GLY A 12 108.93 19.28 -62.59
CA GLY A 12 107.83 19.08 -61.65
C GLY A 12 106.64 20.04 -61.79
N THR A 13 106.61 20.87 -62.83
CA THR A 13 105.52 21.84 -63.06
C THR A 13 104.19 21.13 -63.30
N TRP A 14 104.19 20.04 -64.08
CA TRP A 14 102.97 19.28 -64.33
C TRP A 14 102.47 18.52 -63.09
N GLY A 15 103.39 18.07 -62.23
CA GLY A 15 103.04 17.47 -60.95
C GLY A 15 102.29 18.44 -60.04
N ASN A 16 102.74 19.69 -59.98
CA ASN A 16 102.07 20.73 -59.20
C ASN A 16 100.68 21.07 -59.75
N ILE A 17 100.55 21.24 -61.07
CA ILE A 17 99.24 21.53 -61.70
C ILE A 17 98.25 20.37 -61.47
N LEU A 18 98.71 19.13 -61.55
CA LEU A 18 97.87 17.97 -61.27
C LEU A 18 97.42 17.93 -59.80
N ASN A 19 98.33 18.20 -58.86
CA ASN A 19 97.99 18.23 -57.44
C ASN A 19 97.04 19.37 -57.09
N ASP A 20 97.25 20.56 -57.68
CA ASP A 20 96.33 21.70 -57.52
C ASP A 20 94.93 21.34 -58.05
N TYR A 21 94.85 20.72 -59.22
CA TYR A 21 93.59 20.25 -59.80
C TYR A 21 92.91 19.18 -58.93
N LEU A 22 93.63 18.17 -58.47
CA LEU A 22 93.08 17.09 -57.65
C LEU A 22 92.65 17.58 -56.26
N SER A 23 93.34 18.57 -55.70
CA SER A 23 93.02 19.16 -54.39
C SER A 23 91.67 19.88 -54.36
N VAL A 24 91.09 20.21 -55.52
CA VAL A 24 89.75 20.80 -55.60
C VAL A 24 88.71 19.80 -55.08
N GLU A 25 88.75 18.56 -55.56
CA GLU A 25 87.71 17.54 -55.32
C GLU A 25 88.14 16.44 -54.32
N HIS A 26 89.44 16.31 -54.02
CA HIS A 26 89.96 15.28 -53.11
C HIS A 26 90.60 15.88 -51.85
N ASN A 27 90.46 15.15 -50.75
CA ASN A 27 91.24 15.34 -49.54
C ASN A 27 92.70 14.93 -49.78
N ALA A 28 93.60 15.35 -48.87
CA ALA A 28 95.02 15.02 -48.96
C ALA A 28 95.32 13.50 -48.89
N ASP A 29 94.38 12.71 -48.37
CA ASP A 29 94.45 11.24 -48.29
C ASP A 29 93.90 10.53 -49.55
N GLY A 30 93.49 11.28 -50.58
CA GLY A 30 92.97 10.74 -51.84
C GLY A 30 91.48 10.38 -51.81
N THR A 31 90.75 10.65 -50.72
CA THR A 31 89.29 10.49 -50.68
C THR A 31 88.57 11.69 -51.33
N GLN A 32 87.37 11.52 -51.86
CA GLN A 32 86.57 12.64 -52.40
C GLN A 32 86.00 13.50 -51.27
N LYS A 33 86.04 14.82 -51.40
CA LYS A 33 85.47 15.77 -50.43
C LYS A 33 83.94 15.67 -50.35
N THR A 34 83.29 15.31 -51.45
CA THR A 34 81.85 15.04 -51.53
C THR A 34 81.61 13.76 -52.33
N VAL A 35 80.88 12.82 -51.75
CA VAL A 35 80.44 11.61 -52.46
C VAL A 35 79.09 11.91 -53.09
N SER A 36 78.98 11.69 -54.41
CA SER A 36 77.73 11.95 -55.13
C SER A 36 76.58 11.05 -54.64
N LEU A 37 75.35 11.56 -54.78
CA LEU A 37 74.13 10.85 -54.38
C LEU A 37 74.02 9.46 -55.04
N ALA A 38 74.44 9.36 -56.31
CA ALA A 38 74.43 8.13 -57.09
C ALA A 38 75.41 7.05 -56.59
N LYS A 39 76.36 7.40 -55.69
CA LYS A 39 77.31 6.47 -55.07
C LYS A 39 76.98 6.18 -53.59
N GLY A 40 75.77 6.51 -53.15
CA GLY A 40 75.34 6.33 -51.75
C GLY A 40 75.81 7.43 -50.79
N GLY A 41 76.41 8.50 -51.29
CA GLY A 41 76.60 9.74 -50.52
C GLY A 41 75.29 10.50 -50.41
N THR A 42 75.23 11.53 -49.57
CA THR A 42 74.10 12.47 -49.57
C THR A 42 74.36 13.68 -50.45
N GLY A 43 75.54 13.79 -51.08
CA GLY A 43 75.98 14.98 -51.81
C GLY A 43 76.10 16.24 -50.95
N ALA A 44 75.94 16.12 -49.64
CA ALA A 44 75.94 17.21 -48.68
C ALA A 44 77.26 17.25 -47.91
N THR A 45 77.71 18.47 -47.59
CA THR A 45 78.85 18.70 -46.70
C THR A 45 78.43 18.88 -45.23
N ASP A 46 77.13 18.87 -44.95
CA ASP A 46 76.56 18.94 -43.60
C ASP A 46 75.38 17.99 -43.41
N ALA A 47 75.04 17.73 -42.14
CA ALA A 47 73.99 16.78 -41.76
C ALA A 47 72.57 17.25 -42.11
N ALA A 48 72.33 18.56 -42.27
CA ALA A 48 71.00 19.09 -42.56
C ALA A 48 70.63 18.86 -44.03
N THR A 49 71.51 19.27 -44.95
CA THR A 49 71.36 19.00 -46.38
C THR A 49 71.37 17.49 -46.66
N ALA A 50 72.12 16.71 -45.87
CA ALA A 50 72.13 15.26 -45.98
C ALA A 50 70.75 14.63 -45.73
N ARG A 51 70.03 15.06 -44.69
CA ARG A 51 68.68 14.58 -44.36
C ARG A 51 67.65 14.97 -45.42
N THR A 52 67.72 16.21 -45.91
CA THR A 52 66.85 16.70 -46.99
C THR A 52 67.02 15.87 -48.26
N ASN A 53 68.27 15.58 -48.66
CA ASN A 53 68.55 14.80 -49.86
C ASN A 53 68.12 13.32 -49.75
N LEU A 54 68.01 12.79 -48.53
CA LEU A 54 67.50 11.44 -48.23
C LEU A 54 65.97 11.37 -48.10
N GLY A 55 65.26 12.51 -48.11
CA GLY A 55 63.83 12.56 -47.82
C GLY A 55 63.48 12.13 -46.38
N ALA A 56 64.46 12.15 -45.47
CA ALA A 56 64.23 11.85 -44.07
C ALA A 56 63.45 13.03 -43.44
N ALA A 57 62.32 12.72 -42.78
CA ALA A 57 61.52 13.72 -42.09
C ALA A 57 62.43 14.60 -41.21
N SER A 58 62.33 15.91 -41.37
CA SER A 58 63.16 16.82 -40.60
C SER A 58 62.73 16.77 -39.12
N THR A 59 63.63 17.11 -38.22
CA THR A 59 63.28 17.30 -36.80
C THR A 59 62.14 18.31 -36.65
N THR A 60 62.04 19.29 -37.57
CA THR A 60 60.94 20.25 -37.63
C THR A 60 59.60 19.57 -37.94
N ASP A 61 59.56 18.60 -38.84
CA ASP A 61 58.33 17.87 -39.19
C ASP A 61 57.87 16.99 -38.02
N LEU A 62 58.81 16.33 -37.36
CA LEU A 62 58.53 15.51 -36.17
C LEU A 62 58.08 16.37 -34.99
N THR A 63 58.74 17.50 -34.77
CA THR A 63 58.32 18.48 -33.76
C THR A 63 56.95 19.02 -34.10
N ALA A 64 56.70 19.46 -35.33
CA ALA A 64 55.40 19.93 -35.78
C ALA A 64 54.31 18.89 -35.50
N HIS A 65 54.53 17.61 -35.83
CA HIS A 65 53.59 16.53 -35.54
C HIS A 65 53.38 16.31 -34.03
N THR A 66 54.44 16.28 -33.22
CA THR A 66 54.34 16.02 -31.77
C THR A 66 53.87 17.21 -30.93
N THR A 67 53.99 18.42 -31.46
CA THR A 67 53.51 19.66 -30.82
C THR A 67 52.20 20.16 -31.40
N ASP A 68 51.66 19.48 -32.41
CA ASP A 68 50.35 19.79 -32.98
C ASP A 68 49.25 19.38 -31.98
N THR A 69 48.81 20.38 -31.21
CA THR A 69 47.69 20.27 -30.27
C THR A 69 46.34 20.57 -30.93
N VAL A 70 46.32 20.82 -32.24
CA VAL A 70 45.14 21.23 -33.01
C VAL A 70 45.04 20.37 -34.27
N GLY A 71 44.59 19.12 -34.13
CA GLY A 71 44.15 18.30 -35.26
C GLY A 71 44.92 17.00 -35.52
N ALA A 72 46.19 16.86 -35.10
CA ALA A 72 46.92 15.60 -35.31
C ALA A 72 46.36 14.40 -34.52
N HIS A 73 45.57 14.66 -33.48
CA HIS A 73 45.02 13.65 -32.57
C HIS A 73 43.54 13.85 -32.27
N ASP A 74 42.79 14.49 -33.17
CA ASP A 74 41.34 14.59 -33.01
C ASP A 74 40.72 13.18 -32.99
N ALA A 75 39.65 13.00 -32.23
CA ALA A 75 39.00 11.70 -32.13
C ALA A 75 38.54 11.16 -33.50
N SER A 76 38.21 12.04 -34.45
CA SER A 76 37.90 11.70 -35.84
C SER A 76 39.11 11.23 -36.66
N ALA A 77 40.34 11.46 -36.21
CA ALA A 77 41.55 10.97 -36.87
C ALA A 77 42.01 9.59 -36.37
N ILE A 78 41.42 9.10 -35.26
CA ILE A 78 41.77 7.81 -34.66
C ILE A 78 40.79 6.74 -35.13
N SER A 79 41.28 5.81 -35.95
CA SER A 79 40.49 4.67 -36.43
C SER A 79 40.17 3.66 -35.31
N ILE A 80 38.97 3.09 -35.33
CA ILE A 80 38.61 1.96 -34.48
C ILE A 80 38.65 0.66 -35.27
N LEU A 81 39.29 -0.37 -34.70
CA LEU A 81 39.18 -1.75 -35.17
C LEU A 81 38.08 -2.48 -34.40
N ASP A 82 36.86 -2.41 -34.90
CA ASP A 82 35.71 -3.06 -34.27
C ASP A 82 35.53 -4.51 -34.74
N THR A 83 36.35 -5.40 -34.20
CA THR A 83 36.32 -6.84 -34.56
C THR A 83 35.01 -7.51 -34.12
N ALA A 84 34.29 -6.92 -33.17
CA ALA A 84 33.05 -7.48 -32.62
C ALA A 84 31.79 -6.97 -33.34
N GLY A 85 31.89 -5.97 -34.23
CA GLY A 85 30.75 -5.41 -34.96
C GLY A 85 29.75 -4.66 -34.06
N ASN A 86 30.24 -4.06 -32.97
CA ASN A 86 29.45 -3.27 -32.03
C ASN A 86 29.17 -1.83 -32.52
N TYR A 87 29.97 -1.31 -33.45
CA TYR A 87 29.92 0.07 -33.95
C TYR A 87 29.90 0.07 -35.47
N THR A 88 29.15 1.00 -36.07
CA THR A 88 29.17 1.22 -37.52
C THR A 88 30.23 2.23 -37.93
N ALA A 89 30.64 3.10 -37.02
CA ALA A 89 31.68 4.09 -37.20
C ALA A 89 33.07 3.47 -37.29
N THR A 90 33.90 4.08 -38.13
CA THR A 90 35.29 3.67 -38.35
C THR A 90 36.30 4.48 -37.54
N ASP A 91 35.84 5.49 -36.81
CA ASP A 91 36.66 6.38 -35.97
C ASP A 91 36.06 6.55 -34.56
N VAL A 92 36.87 7.08 -33.64
CA VAL A 92 36.50 7.22 -32.23
C VAL A 92 35.35 8.21 -32.03
N GLU A 93 35.33 9.31 -32.77
CA GLU A 93 34.29 10.34 -32.63
C GLU A 93 32.90 9.78 -33.02
N GLY A 94 32.82 9.09 -34.17
CA GLY A 94 31.60 8.45 -34.63
C GLY A 94 31.14 7.33 -33.69
N ALA A 95 32.05 6.49 -33.19
CA ALA A 95 31.67 5.42 -32.25
C ALA A 95 31.13 5.99 -30.93
N LEU A 96 31.71 7.09 -30.42
CA LEU A 96 31.17 7.80 -29.26
C LEU A 96 29.78 8.39 -29.52
N ALA A 97 29.53 8.89 -30.74
CA ALA A 97 28.22 9.38 -31.14
C ALA A 97 27.15 8.28 -31.26
N GLU A 98 27.55 7.02 -31.47
CA GLU A 98 26.65 5.86 -31.52
C GLU A 98 26.26 5.31 -30.15
N LEU A 99 27.06 5.57 -29.10
CA LEU A 99 26.80 5.06 -27.74
C LEU A 99 25.40 5.43 -27.20
N PRO A 100 24.90 6.68 -27.31
CA PRO A 100 23.58 7.03 -26.81
C PRO A 100 22.47 6.21 -27.46
N ALA A 101 22.54 5.95 -28.77
CA ALA A 101 21.53 5.16 -29.48
C ALA A 101 21.62 3.66 -29.14
N THR A 102 22.84 3.14 -28.96
CA THR A 102 23.11 1.72 -28.69
C THR A 102 22.76 1.32 -27.26
N TYR A 103 22.97 2.20 -26.28
CA TYR A 103 22.75 1.91 -24.86
C TYR A 103 21.44 2.48 -24.28
N ALA A 104 20.75 3.39 -24.98
CA ALA A 104 19.40 3.82 -24.60
C ALA A 104 18.39 2.66 -24.39
N PRO A 105 18.43 1.54 -25.14
CA PRO A 105 17.51 0.42 -24.92
C PRO A 105 17.84 -0.43 -23.67
N LEU A 106 19.08 -0.44 -23.18
CA LEU A 106 19.50 -1.28 -22.04
C LEU A 106 19.11 -0.70 -20.66
N VAL A 107 18.69 0.56 -20.61
CA VAL A 107 18.13 1.20 -19.40
C VAL A 107 16.61 0.94 -19.28
N ALA A 108 16.02 0.12 -20.17
CA ALA A 108 14.57 -0.02 -20.32
C ALA A 108 13.84 -0.89 -19.29
N SER A 109 14.52 -1.47 -18.29
CA SER A 109 13.82 -2.08 -17.14
C SER A 109 13.35 -1.05 -16.11
N ALA A 110 13.88 0.18 -16.14
CA ALA A 110 13.32 1.34 -15.49
C ALA A 110 13.86 2.60 -16.20
N ARG A 111 13.05 3.23 -17.06
CA ARG A 111 13.43 4.53 -17.63
C ARG A 111 13.46 5.55 -16.49
N PHE A 112 14.65 5.87 -16.00
CA PHE A 112 14.82 7.00 -15.10
C PHE A 112 14.55 8.28 -15.89
N VAL A 113 13.85 9.22 -15.28
CA VAL A 113 13.61 10.53 -15.91
C VAL A 113 14.97 11.26 -16.04
N PRO A 114 15.44 11.56 -17.27
CA PRO A 114 16.73 12.19 -17.46
C PRO A 114 16.68 13.68 -17.07
N GLY A 115 17.81 14.20 -16.59
CA GLY A 115 17.97 15.64 -16.31
C GLY A 115 17.33 16.15 -15.02
N LEU A 116 16.75 15.28 -14.19
CA LEU A 116 16.27 15.68 -12.86
C LEU A 116 17.44 15.96 -11.91
N VAL A 117 17.31 17.00 -11.11
CA VAL A 117 18.33 17.40 -10.12
C VAL A 117 18.18 16.58 -8.84
N GLY A 118 16.96 16.47 -8.31
CA GLY A 118 16.66 15.63 -7.14
C GLY A 118 17.33 16.09 -5.84
N ASP A 119 17.60 17.39 -5.69
CA ASP A 119 18.23 18.02 -4.52
C ASP A 119 17.21 18.54 -3.48
N GLY A 120 15.91 18.45 -3.78
CA GLY A 120 14.81 18.92 -2.94
C GLY A 120 14.60 20.43 -2.96
N ILE A 121 15.28 21.16 -3.85
CA ILE A 121 15.23 22.62 -4.00
C ILE A 121 14.82 22.99 -5.42
N ALA A 122 15.50 22.43 -6.43
CA ALA A 122 15.21 22.67 -7.83
C ALA A 122 13.83 22.07 -8.20
N ASP A 123 13.05 22.83 -8.96
CA ASP A 123 11.72 22.41 -9.39
C ASP A 123 11.81 21.37 -10.53
N ASP A 124 11.79 20.10 -10.15
CA ASP A 124 11.83 18.94 -11.03
C ASP A 124 10.45 18.61 -11.62
N GLY A 125 9.37 19.20 -11.10
CA GLY A 125 7.98 18.91 -11.46
C GLY A 125 7.67 19.02 -12.96
N PRO A 126 7.99 20.14 -13.62
CA PRO A 126 7.80 20.30 -15.07
C PRO A 126 8.56 19.25 -15.90
N ALA A 127 9.78 18.89 -15.48
CA ALA A 127 10.59 17.89 -16.18
C ALA A 127 10.01 16.47 -16.02
N ILE A 128 9.55 16.12 -14.81
CA ILE A 128 8.84 14.86 -14.55
C ILE A 128 7.59 14.74 -15.42
N ASN A 129 6.75 15.78 -15.46
CA ASN A 129 5.54 15.79 -16.30
C ASN A 129 5.86 15.67 -17.80
N SER A 130 6.92 16.33 -18.26
CA SER A 130 7.35 16.26 -19.66
C SER A 130 7.79 14.85 -20.05
N ALA A 131 8.53 14.16 -19.18
CA ALA A 131 8.93 12.77 -19.42
C ALA A 131 7.74 11.81 -19.38
N ILE A 132 6.85 11.97 -18.41
CA ILE A 132 5.61 11.18 -18.30
C ILE A 132 4.77 11.34 -19.58
N ALA A 133 4.60 12.55 -20.08
CA ALA A 133 3.83 12.85 -21.28
C ALA A 133 4.43 12.22 -22.56
N ALA A 134 5.74 11.97 -22.60
CA ALA A 134 6.39 11.27 -23.70
C ALA A 134 6.05 9.76 -23.75
N GLY A 135 5.35 9.23 -22.74
CA GLY A 135 4.89 7.85 -22.67
C GLY A 135 5.91 6.86 -22.10
N GLY A 136 5.43 5.69 -21.66
CA GLY A 136 6.22 4.63 -21.02
C GLY A 136 6.04 4.55 -19.49
N GLN A 137 6.72 3.58 -18.87
CA GLN A 137 6.81 3.46 -17.42
C GLN A 137 8.06 4.20 -16.92
N TRP A 138 7.88 5.06 -15.91
CA TRP A 138 8.95 5.92 -15.43
C TRP A 138 9.29 5.63 -13.97
N ALA A 139 10.59 5.68 -13.68
CA ALA A 139 11.15 5.54 -12.35
C ALA A 139 11.86 6.83 -11.93
N LEU A 140 11.79 7.16 -10.65
CA LEU A 140 12.66 8.18 -10.06
C LEU A 140 13.90 7.55 -9.42
N TYR A 141 15.01 8.30 -9.32
CA TYR A 141 16.20 7.76 -8.69
C TYR A 141 15.98 7.61 -7.17
N PRO A 142 16.29 6.43 -6.60
CA PRO A 142 16.13 6.16 -5.16
C PRO A 142 16.88 7.17 -4.29
N GLY A 143 16.30 7.50 -3.13
CA GLY A 143 16.96 8.33 -2.10
C GLY A 143 17.09 9.82 -2.45
N LYS A 144 16.61 10.25 -3.63
CA LYS A 144 16.54 11.65 -4.02
C LYS A 144 15.23 12.30 -3.59
N THR A 145 15.25 13.63 -3.49
CA THR A 145 14.04 14.43 -3.23
C THR A 145 13.81 15.34 -4.43
N TYR A 146 12.68 15.18 -5.09
CA TYR A 146 12.28 15.95 -6.26
C TYR A 146 11.28 17.01 -5.82
N ALA A 147 11.70 18.27 -5.81
CA ALA A 147 10.78 19.35 -5.51
C ALA A 147 9.85 19.59 -6.70
N THR A 148 8.58 19.89 -6.43
CA THR A 148 7.59 20.18 -7.46
C THR A 148 6.73 21.39 -7.09
N SER A 149 6.65 22.37 -7.98
CA SER A 149 5.74 23.52 -7.85
C SER A 149 4.37 23.25 -8.48
N VAL A 150 4.23 22.16 -9.23
CA VAL A 150 3.00 21.75 -9.93
C VAL A 150 2.59 20.33 -9.55
N PRO A 151 1.32 19.94 -9.75
CA PRO A 151 0.93 18.53 -9.63
C PRO A 151 1.68 17.67 -10.66
N ILE A 152 2.08 16.47 -10.25
CA ILE A 152 2.51 15.43 -11.18
C ILE A 152 1.27 14.74 -11.75
N VAL A 153 1.15 14.76 -13.07
CA VAL A 153 -0.02 14.27 -13.82
C VAL A 153 0.38 12.99 -14.56
N PRO A 154 0.31 11.82 -13.90
CA PRO A 154 0.65 10.56 -14.55
C PRO A 154 -0.31 10.27 -15.71
N VAL A 155 0.24 9.81 -16.84
CA VAL A 155 -0.51 9.15 -17.93
C VAL A 155 -0.25 7.64 -17.98
N GLY A 156 0.59 7.13 -17.07
CA GLY A 156 0.98 5.74 -16.92
C GLY A 156 1.57 5.48 -15.53
N SER A 157 2.04 4.26 -15.27
CA SER A 157 2.59 3.87 -13.96
C SER A 157 3.84 4.67 -13.58
N LEU A 158 3.92 5.03 -12.30
CA LEU A 158 5.01 5.80 -11.71
C LEU A 158 5.62 5.03 -10.53
N SER A 159 6.89 4.64 -10.65
CA SER A 159 7.61 4.01 -9.54
C SER A 159 8.55 5.01 -8.88
N LEU A 160 8.39 5.22 -7.57
CA LEU A 160 9.24 6.15 -6.82
C LEU A 160 10.51 5.47 -6.30
N TYR A 161 10.52 4.14 -6.10
CA TYR A 161 11.68 3.37 -5.62
C TYR A 161 12.43 4.00 -4.42
N GLY A 162 11.69 4.56 -3.45
CA GLY A 162 12.30 5.21 -2.27
C GLY A 162 12.67 6.68 -2.47
N ALA A 163 12.42 7.27 -3.63
CA ALA A 163 12.47 8.71 -3.84
C ALA A 163 11.35 9.44 -3.07
N THR A 164 11.54 10.74 -2.88
CA THR A 164 10.52 11.65 -2.36
C THR A 164 10.10 12.63 -3.45
N ILE A 165 8.79 12.81 -3.69
CA ILE A 165 8.27 13.97 -4.41
C ILE A 165 7.75 14.95 -3.37
N LYS A 166 8.26 16.19 -3.37
CA LYS A 166 7.98 17.18 -2.34
C LYS A 166 7.35 18.44 -2.93
N ALA A 167 6.18 18.84 -2.43
CA ALA A 167 5.57 20.10 -2.81
C ALA A 167 6.40 21.30 -2.33
N ILE A 168 6.63 22.27 -3.21
CA ILE A 168 7.28 23.57 -2.91
C ILE A 168 6.38 24.77 -3.19
N ALA A 169 5.16 24.53 -3.70
CA ALA A 169 4.13 25.55 -3.88
C ALA A 169 2.76 25.00 -3.45
N SER A 170 1.82 25.89 -3.16
CA SER A 170 0.43 25.52 -2.85
C SER A 170 -0.22 24.85 -4.06
N MET A 171 -0.84 23.68 -3.84
CA MET A 171 -1.48 22.91 -4.91
C MET A 171 -2.62 22.03 -4.41
N ALA A 172 -3.52 21.64 -5.32
CA ALA A 172 -4.64 20.76 -4.98
C ALA A 172 -4.16 19.35 -4.59
N ALA A 173 -3.23 18.77 -5.34
CA ALA A 173 -2.63 17.49 -5.04
C ALA A 173 -1.19 17.40 -5.53
N VAL A 174 -0.36 16.57 -4.89
CA VAL A 174 1.00 16.27 -5.40
C VAL A 174 0.93 15.35 -6.61
N ILE A 175 0.14 14.28 -6.53
CA ILE A 175 -0.18 13.41 -7.67
C ILE A 175 -1.63 13.63 -8.05
N GLN A 176 -1.93 13.91 -9.32
CA GLN A 176 -3.29 14.19 -9.77
C GLN A 176 -3.57 13.59 -11.15
N THR A 177 -4.39 12.53 -11.22
CA THR A 177 -4.70 11.84 -12.50
C THR A 177 -5.78 12.60 -13.29
N SER A 178 -6.04 12.25 -14.55
CA SER A 178 -7.05 12.93 -15.37
C SER A 178 -8.49 12.79 -14.84
N LEU A 179 -9.36 13.75 -15.17
CA LEU A 179 -10.82 13.66 -14.98
C LEU A 179 -11.53 13.04 -16.18
N THR A 180 -10.93 13.14 -17.37
CA THR A 180 -11.61 12.84 -18.65
C THR A 180 -11.10 11.56 -19.30
N THR A 181 -9.87 11.17 -18.99
CA THR A 181 -9.22 9.99 -19.58
C THR A 181 -8.89 9.00 -18.47
N PRO A 182 -9.50 7.80 -18.46
CA PRO A 182 -9.18 6.80 -17.44
C PRO A 182 -7.77 6.25 -17.66
N ILE A 183 -7.05 6.01 -16.58
CA ILE A 183 -5.80 5.25 -16.63
C ILE A 183 -6.11 3.82 -16.16
N GLN A 184 -5.85 2.85 -17.03
CA GLN A 184 -6.02 1.43 -16.74
C GLN A 184 -4.77 0.85 -16.10
N SER A 185 -4.97 0.00 -15.08
CA SER A 185 -3.89 -0.73 -14.40
C SER A 185 -2.75 0.16 -13.94
N TRP A 186 -3.09 1.38 -13.51
CA TRP A 186 -2.12 2.36 -13.05
C TRP A 186 -1.43 1.88 -11.77
N GLN A 187 -0.10 1.94 -11.72
CA GLN A 187 0.65 1.55 -10.54
C GLN A 187 1.46 2.71 -9.97
N MET A 188 1.42 2.84 -8.65
CA MET A 188 2.28 3.72 -7.89
C MET A 188 2.99 2.93 -6.79
N LEU A 189 4.32 2.84 -6.89
CA LEU A 189 5.11 1.89 -6.11
C LEU A 189 6.22 2.59 -5.31
N GLY A 190 6.22 2.36 -4.00
CA GLY A 190 7.30 2.78 -3.10
C GLY A 190 7.36 4.29 -2.86
N GLY A 191 8.35 4.71 -2.07
CA GLY A 191 8.73 6.12 -1.91
C GLY A 191 7.80 6.96 -1.03
N THR A 192 8.04 8.28 -1.06
CA THR A 192 7.32 9.26 -0.26
C THR A 192 6.70 10.35 -1.12
N ILE A 193 5.45 10.67 -0.87
CA ILE A 193 4.80 11.91 -1.30
C ILE A 193 4.78 12.86 -0.10
N ASP A 194 5.58 13.91 -0.15
CA ASP A 194 5.63 14.95 0.86
C ASP A 194 4.82 16.17 0.39
N CYS A 195 3.61 16.28 0.90
CA CYS A 195 2.75 17.44 0.65
C CYS A 195 3.29 18.71 1.31
N ASN A 196 4.25 18.59 2.24
CA ASN A 196 4.98 19.68 2.87
C ASN A 196 4.07 20.78 3.46
N ASP A 197 2.87 20.43 3.93
CA ASP A 197 1.85 21.37 4.40
C ASP A 197 1.46 22.44 3.33
N LEU A 198 1.65 22.12 2.05
CA LEU A 198 1.35 22.98 0.89
C LEU A 198 0.32 22.36 -0.05
N ALA A 199 0.32 21.03 -0.18
CA ALA A 199 -0.65 20.32 -1.01
C ALA A 199 -1.87 19.86 -0.19
N SER A 200 -3.07 20.06 -0.75
CA SER A 200 -4.32 19.62 -0.10
C SER A 200 -4.45 18.10 -0.05
N ILE A 201 -4.03 17.42 -1.12
CA ILE A 201 -4.11 15.97 -1.26
C ILE A 201 -2.72 15.40 -1.57
N GLY A 202 -2.37 14.24 -1.01
CA GLY A 202 -1.17 13.51 -1.42
C GLY A 202 -1.33 12.91 -2.80
N VAL A 203 -2.22 11.91 -2.90
CA VAL A 203 -2.56 11.23 -4.15
C VAL A 203 -4.04 11.42 -4.45
N ASP A 204 -4.33 12.02 -5.59
CA ASP A 204 -5.68 12.25 -6.10
C ASP A 204 -5.93 11.46 -7.38
N GLY A 205 -6.38 10.22 -7.21
CA GLY A 205 -6.72 9.28 -8.28
C GLY A 205 -8.15 9.45 -8.75
N ARG A 206 -8.38 10.39 -9.66
CA ARG A 206 -9.72 10.90 -10.02
C ARG A 206 -10.51 9.97 -10.96
N PHE A 207 -9.87 9.41 -11.99
CA PHE A 207 -10.51 8.51 -12.96
C PHE A 207 -9.57 7.35 -13.34
N LEU A 208 -9.76 6.19 -12.72
CA LEU A 208 -8.84 5.05 -12.75
C LEU A 208 -9.58 3.72 -12.83
N TYR A 209 -9.05 2.77 -13.60
CA TYR A 209 -9.53 1.37 -13.61
C TYR A 209 -8.43 0.47 -13.07
N ASP A 210 -8.74 -0.30 -12.05
CA ASP A 210 -7.83 -1.24 -11.38
C ASP A 210 -6.49 -0.63 -10.93
N PRO A 211 -6.46 0.56 -10.29
CA PRO A 211 -5.21 1.15 -9.84
C PRO A 211 -4.61 0.42 -8.64
N THR A 212 -3.28 0.39 -8.55
CA THR A 212 -2.55 -0.15 -7.41
C THR A 212 -1.62 0.90 -6.81
N ILE A 213 -1.80 1.21 -5.53
CA ILE A 213 -0.90 2.05 -4.73
C ILE A 213 -0.29 1.16 -3.65
N LEU A 214 1.02 0.92 -3.72
CA LEU A 214 1.70 -0.05 -2.89
C LEU A 214 2.98 0.54 -2.27
N ASN A 215 3.16 0.35 -0.96
CA ASN A 215 4.37 0.75 -0.23
C ASN A 215 4.65 2.27 -0.27
N VAL A 216 3.61 3.09 -0.33
CA VAL A 216 3.74 4.56 -0.44
C VAL A 216 3.54 5.23 0.91
N ILE A 217 4.42 6.16 1.26
CA ILE A 217 4.27 7.02 2.43
C ILE A 217 3.76 8.40 1.98
N ILE A 218 2.63 8.84 2.52
CA ILE A 218 2.11 10.21 2.34
C ILE A 218 2.39 11.01 3.61
N ARG A 219 3.05 12.16 3.47
CA ARG A 219 3.39 13.05 4.58
C ARG A 219 2.72 14.41 4.42
N LYS A 220 2.20 14.92 5.55
CA LYS A 220 1.75 16.30 5.72
C LYS A 220 0.73 16.79 4.67
N PRO A 221 -0.25 15.97 4.21
CA PRO A 221 -1.32 16.51 3.37
C PRO A 221 -2.10 17.55 4.16
N LEU A 222 -2.71 18.58 3.55
CA LEU A 222 -3.56 19.51 4.31
C LEU A 222 -4.97 18.95 4.55
N LEU A 223 -5.51 18.14 3.65
CA LEU A 223 -6.85 17.55 3.77
C LEU A 223 -6.80 16.03 3.68
N LYS A 224 -6.44 15.47 2.51
CA LYS A 224 -6.56 14.02 2.26
C LYS A 224 -5.22 13.37 1.98
N GLY A 225 -4.94 12.20 2.56
CA GLY A 225 -3.76 11.43 2.20
C GLY A 225 -3.89 10.86 0.79
N ILE A 226 -4.85 9.95 0.64
CA ILE A 226 -5.19 9.31 -0.64
C ILE A 226 -6.68 9.50 -0.89
N ARG A 227 -7.04 10.05 -2.05
CA ARG A 227 -8.42 10.13 -2.54
C ARG A 227 -8.54 9.36 -3.85
N LEU A 228 -9.52 8.48 -3.95
CA LEU A 228 -9.82 7.71 -5.16
C LEU A 228 -11.27 7.90 -5.63
N GLY A 229 -11.44 8.08 -6.93
CA GLY A 229 -12.68 8.51 -7.57
C GLY A 229 -12.93 10.02 -7.39
N ASP A 230 -13.57 10.63 -8.39
CA ASP A 230 -14.00 12.02 -8.36
C ASP A 230 -15.37 12.15 -9.02
N THR A 231 -16.30 12.87 -8.39
CA THR A 231 -17.67 13.07 -8.90
C THR A 231 -17.70 13.92 -10.17
N GLY A 232 -16.63 14.68 -10.44
CA GLY A 232 -16.46 15.45 -11.68
C GLY A 232 -15.79 14.67 -12.81
N ALA A 233 -15.40 13.41 -12.60
CA ALA A 233 -14.80 12.58 -13.65
C ALA A 233 -15.86 12.16 -14.69
N SER A 234 -15.41 11.90 -15.92
CA SER A 234 -16.28 11.43 -17.01
C SER A 234 -16.82 10.01 -16.81
N GLY A 235 -16.35 9.30 -15.78
CA GLY A 235 -16.85 8.00 -15.37
C GLY A 235 -16.38 7.64 -13.95
N SER A 236 -16.85 6.49 -13.47
CA SER A 236 -16.48 5.97 -12.15
C SER A 236 -15.17 5.21 -12.20
N SER A 237 -14.40 5.29 -11.12
CA SER A 237 -13.25 4.41 -10.88
C SER A 237 -13.71 3.09 -10.25
N TYR A 238 -12.92 2.02 -10.37
CA TYR A 238 -13.22 0.75 -9.73
C TYR A 238 -11.95 -0.11 -9.59
N GLY A 239 -12.02 -1.15 -8.74
CA GLY A 239 -10.95 -2.15 -8.63
C GLY A 239 -9.69 -1.64 -7.95
N ALA A 240 -9.76 -0.54 -7.19
CA ALA A 240 -8.57 0.05 -6.61
C ALA A 240 -7.98 -0.84 -5.51
N THR A 241 -6.65 -0.89 -5.45
CA THR A 241 -5.90 -1.55 -4.37
C THR A 241 -4.97 -0.54 -3.73
N VAL A 242 -5.15 -0.28 -2.44
CA VAL A 242 -4.24 0.53 -1.61
C VAL A 242 -3.66 -0.37 -0.54
N ALA A 243 -2.37 -0.67 -0.59
CA ALA A 243 -1.76 -1.63 0.32
C ALA A 243 -0.40 -1.19 0.87
N ASN A 244 -0.11 -1.55 2.12
CA ASN A 244 1.17 -1.27 2.79
C ASN A 244 1.54 0.22 2.77
N CYS A 245 0.54 1.08 2.87
CA CYS A 245 0.71 2.53 2.79
C CYS A 245 0.69 3.15 4.19
N MET A 246 1.31 4.31 4.34
CA MET A 246 1.18 5.13 5.55
C MET A 246 0.75 6.54 5.17
N VAL A 247 -0.30 7.04 5.81
CA VAL A 247 -0.66 8.46 5.75
C VAL A 247 -0.35 9.08 7.10
N ARG A 248 0.51 10.10 7.11
CA ARG A 248 0.91 10.76 8.35
C ARG A 248 0.84 12.28 8.24
N ARG A 249 -0.01 12.88 9.06
CA ARG A 249 0.00 14.32 9.31
C ARG A 249 0.94 14.63 10.47
N GLY A 250 1.87 15.57 10.26
CA GLY A 250 2.84 15.99 11.27
C GLY A 250 3.99 15.01 11.54
N GLY A 251 5.06 15.53 12.14
CA GLY A 251 6.20 14.74 12.64
C GLY A 251 5.92 14.13 14.02
N GLN A 252 6.76 13.16 14.44
CA GLN A 252 6.78 12.71 15.83
C GLN A 252 7.30 13.87 16.68
N GLY A 253 6.43 14.48 17.49
CA GLY A 253 6.76 15.71 18.24
C GLY A 253 6.49 17.01 17.49
N ALA A 254 5.75 16.99 16.37
CA ALA A 254 5.16 18.22 15.86
C ALA A 254 4.21 18.81 16.91
N VAL A 255 4.36 20.11 17.20
CA VAL A 255 3.48 20.84 18.13
C VAL A 255 2.03 20.60 17.71
N GLU A 256 1.18 20.32 18.70
CA GLU A 256 -0.26 20.10 18.54
C GLU A 256 -0.91 21.27 17.79
N GLY A 257 -1.01 21.15 16.46
CA GLY A 257 -1.83 22.02 15.64
C GLY A 257 -3.29 21.55 15.61
N THR A 258 -4.20 22.43 15.24
CA THR A 258 -5.59 22.06 14.96
C THR A 258 -5.61 21.11 13.76
N VAL A 259 -6.21 19.92 13.90
CA VAL A 259 -6.46 19.05 12.75
C VAL A 259 -7.40 19.77 11.79
N PRO A 260 -7.04 19.89 10.50
CA PRO A 260 -7.91 20.53 9.53
C PRO A 260 -9.26 19.82 9.50
N ALA A 261 -10.34 20.59 9.64
CA ALA A 261 -11.69 20.08 9.53
C ALA A 261 -11.91 19.44 8.15
N GLY A 262 -12.57 18.29 8.12
CA GLY A 262 -12.76 17.45 6.93
C GLY A 262 -11.50 16.68 6.50
N SER A 263 -10.46 16.60 7.33
CA SER A 263 -9.26 15.84 6.98
C SER A 263 -9.48 14.34 7.06
N VAL A 264 -8.96 13.62 6.06
CA VAL A 264 -9.14 12.17 5.93
C VAL A 264 -7.82 11.50 5.59
N GLY A 265 -7.51 10.36 6.19
CA GLY A 265 -6.37 9.55 5.77
C GLY A 265 -6.57 8.98 4.38
N ILE A 266 -7.53 8.06 4.26
CA ILE A 266 -7.91 7.39 3.01
C ILE A 266 -9.38 7.68 2.71
N HIS A 267 -9.67 8.17 1.51
CA HIS A 267 -11.02 8.46 1.04
C HIS A 267 -11.28 7.76 -0.29
N LEU A 268 -12.13 6.74 -0.29
CA LEU A 268 -12.73 6.19 -1.51
C LEU A 268 -14.11 6.82 -1.69
N THR A 269 -14.25 7.66 -2.70
CA THR A 269 -15.48 8.41 -2.95
C THR A 269 -16.59 7.48 -3.47
N SER A 270 -17.83 7.98 -3.57
CA SER A 270 -18.93 7.26 -4.22
C SER A 270 -18.71 6.97 -5.71
N PHE A 271 -17.66 7.54 -6.31
CA PHE A 271 -17.23 7.27 -7.69
C PHE A 271 -16.03 6.31 -7.74
N CYS A 272 -15.85 5.48 -6.72
CA CYS A 272 -14.90 4.40 -6.68
C CYS A 272 -15.59 3.17 -6.06
N SER A 273 -15.57 1.99 -6.68
CA SER A 273 -16.20 0.78 -6.11
C SER A 273 -15.30 -0.45 -6.21
N ASP A 274 -15.72 -1.55 -5.59
CA ASP A 274 -15.11 -2.89 -5.75
C ASP A 274 -13.60 -2.88 -5.44
N SER A 275 -13.24 -2.17 -4.38
CA SER A 275 -11.87 -1.81 -4.05
C SER A 275 -11.37 -2.47 -2.77
N HIS A 276 -10.05 -2.42 -2.56
CA HIS A 276 -9.35 -3.04 -1.45
C HIS A 276 -8.41 -2.03 -0.78
N VAL A 277 -8.47 -1.93 0.54
CA VAL A 277 -7.52 -1.16 1.36
C VAL A 277 -6.93 -2.10 2.42
N ALA A 278 -5.63 -2.35 2.39
CA ALA A 278 -5.01 -3.38 3.23
C ALA A 278 -3.70 -2.92 3.89
N HIS A 279 -3.47 -3.27 5.16
CA HIS A 279 -2.19 -3.03 5.84
C HIS A 279 -1.79 -1.54 5.82
N VAL A 280 -2.72 -0.65 6.17
CA VAL A 280 -2.51 0.80 6.11
C VAL A 280 -2.45 1.39 7.51
N ILE A 281 -1.51 2.32 7.72
CA ILE A 281 -1.45 3.11 8.95
C ILE A 281 -1.86 4.55 8.62
N VAL A 282 -2.86 5.06 9.33
CA VAL A 282 -3.32 6.45 9.23
C VAL A 282 -3.06 7.17 10.56
N ILE A 283 -2.35 8.29 10.49
CA ILE A 283 -1.94 9.05 11.67
C ILE A 283 -2.32 10.52 11.54
N GLY A 284 -3.14 10.99 12.50
CA GLY A 284 -3.46 12.41 12.67
C GLY A 284 -4.41 12.98 11.63
N SER A 285 -5.54 12.33 11.38
CA SER A 285 -6.62 12.88 10.54
C SER A 285 -7.94 12.80 11.30
N GLU A 286 -8.86 13.74 11.06
CA GLU A 286 -10.17 13.77 11.72
C GLU A 286 -10.94 12.47 11.46
N THR A 287 -10.85 11.97 10.23
CA THR A 287 -11.32 10.64 9.85
C THR A 287 -10.14 9.78 9.39
N GLY A 288 -10.04 8.56 9.91
CA GLY A 288 -9.01 7.61 9.49
C GLY A 288 -9.24 7.13 8.06
N VAL A 289 -10.32 6.38 7.85
CA VAL A 289 -10.80 5.94 6.53
C VAL A 289 -12.24 6.39 6.35
N LEU A 290 -12.52 7.04 5.21
CA LEU A 290 -13.87 7.38 4.76
C LEU A 290 -14.20 6.59 3.50
N LEU A 291 -15.24 5.77 3.57
CA LEU A 291 -15.78 5.07 2.41
C LEU A 291 -17.14 5.65 2.06
N ASP A 292 -17.20 6.49 1.02
CA ASP A 292 -18.45 6.77 0.33
C ASP A 292 -18.71 5.73 -0.80
N SER A 293 -17.71 4.89 -1.08
CA SER A 293 -17.73 3.76 -2.01
C SER A 293 -18.48 2.54 -1.47
N GLY A 294 -19.16 1.77 -2.34
CA GLY A 294 -19.69 0.45 -2.00
C GLY A 294 -18.78 -0.72 -2.43
N ASN A 295 -19.04 -1.91 -1.87
CA ASN A 295 -18.33 -3.17 -2.13
C ASN A 295 -16.80 -3.12 -1.89
N THR A 296 -16.36 -2.28 -0.97
CA THR A 296 -14.95 -2.14 -0.61
C THR A 296 -14.59 -3.04 0.57
N LYS A 297 -13.43 -3.69 0.49
CA LYS A 297 -12.86 -4.48 1.58
C LYS A 297 -11.70 -3.74 2.22
N VAL A 298 -11.75 -3.60 3.53
CA VAL A 298 -10.70 -2.98 4.34
C VAL A 298 -10.14 -4.02 5.29
N LEU A 299 -8.82 -4.22 5.27
CA LEU A 299 -8.14 -5.26 6.04
C LEU A 299 -6.95 -4.64 6.80
N ASP A 300 -6.85 -4.92 8.10
CA ASP A 300 -5.67 -4.58 8.92
C ASP A 300 -5.25 -3.10 8.76
N VAL A 301 -6.21 -2.20 8.98
CA VAL A 301 -5.96 -0.75 8.95
C VAL A 301 -5.90 -0.22 10.37
N HIS A 302 -4.83 0.49 10.71
CA HIS A 302 -4.64 1.12 12.01
C HIS A 302 -4.79 2.64 11.88
N ALA A 303 -5.87 3.19 12.45
CA ALA A 303 -6.12 4.62 12.51
C ALA A 303 -5.90 5.15 13.95
N TRP A 304 -5.04 6.16 14.10
CA TRP A 304 -4.71 6.74 15.41
C TRP A 304 -4.22 8.20 15.33
N ALA A 305 -4.05 8.86 16.48
CA ALA A 305 -3.50 10.21 16.54
C ALA A 305 -2.71 10.51 17.83
N PHE A 306 -1.88 11.57 17.78
CA PHE A 306 -0.91 11.96 18.83
C PHE A 306 -1.44 12.91 19.92
N SER A 307 -2.74 13.20 19.99
CA SER A 307 -3.23 14.27 20.86
C SER A 307 -4.49 13.91 21.64
N SER A 308 -4.55 14.39 22.88
CA SER A 308 -5.74 14.41 23.73
C SER A 308 -6.80 15.42 23.27
N THR A 309 -6.56 16.17 22.18
CA THR A 309 -7.42 17.29 21.72
C THR A 309 -8.36 16.97 20.56
N GLY A 310 -8.59 15.71 20.17
CA GLY A 310 -9.65 15.44 19.19
C GLY A 310 -9.19 15.11 17.77
N TRP A 311 -7.91 14.80 17.56
CA TRP A 311 -7.37 14.68 16.20
C TRP A 311 -8.02 13.58 15.37
N LEU A 312 -8.43 12.47 16.00
CA LEU A 312 -9.18 11.40 15.36
C LEU A 312 -10.60 11.41 15.91
N GLY A 313 -11.53 12.07 15.22
CA GLY A 313 -12.95 12.04 15.60
C GLY A 313 -13.54 10.65 15.36
N THR A 314 -13.43 10.18 14.12
CA THR A 314 -13.95 8.87 13.68
C THR A 314 -12.82 8.05 13.06
N ALA A 315 -12.57 6.84 13.55
CA ALA A 315 -11.53 6.00 12.96
C ALA A 315 -11.95 5.48 11.57
N PHE A 316 -13.15 4.91 11.48
CA PHE A 316 -13.68 4.32 10.26
C PHE A 316 -15.10 4.83 10.01
N ASP A 317 -15.28 5.68 9.00
CA ASP A 317 -16.58 6.21 8.60
C ASP A 317 -17.01 5.53 7.29
N ASP A 318 -18.09 4.75 7.38
CA ASP A 318 -18.64 3.94 6.30
C ASP A 318 -20.00 4.49 5.87
N ASN A 319 -20.02 5.09 4.70
CA ASN A 319 -21.19 5.63 4.02
C ASN A 319 -21.51 4.91 2.71
N GLY A 320 -20.87 3.77 2.49
CA GLY A 320 -21.12 2.90 1.36
C GLY A 320 -21.92 1.66 1.75
N ASN A 321 -22.53 1.02 0.77
CA ASN A 321 -23.24 -0.25 0.96
C ASN A 321 -22.29 -1.43 0.72
N GLY A 322 -22.45 -2.49 1.51
CA GLY A 322 -21.84 -3.80 1.24
C GLY A 322 -20.34 -3.87 1.53
N ASN A 323 -19.83 -2.90 2.29
CA ASN A 323 -18.42 -2.83 2.67
C ASN A 323 -18.08 -3.86 3.75
N GLU A 324 -16.81 -4.27 3.78
CA GLU A 324 -16.28 -5.21 4.76
C GLU A 324 -15.06 -4.63 5.47
N TRP A 325 -15.02 -4.75 6.78
CA TRP A 325 -13.91 -4.34 7.64
C TRP A 325 -13.36 -5.57 8.36
N HIS A 326 -12.08 -5.84 8.20
CA HIS A 326 -11.40 -7.02 8.73
C HIS A 326 -10.23 -6.58 9.59
N GLU A 327 -10.20 -6.98 10.85
CA GLU A 327 -9.03 -6.83 11.75
C GLU A 327 -8.51 -5.39 11.90
N CYS A 328 -9.37 -4.39 11.64
CA CYS A 328 -8.99 -2.98 11.72
C CYS A 328 -8.86 -2.50 13.17
N PHE A 329 -7.95 -1.57 13.42
CA PHE A 329 -7.62 -1.05 14.74
C PHE A 329 -7.93 0.45 14.82
N ALA A 330 -8.98 0.81 15.56
CA ALA A 330 -9.31 2.18 15.93
C ALA A 330 -8.64 2.49 17.28
N ASP A 331 -7.51 3.18 17.25
CA ASP A 331 -6.77 3.53 18.46
C ASP A 331 -7.10 4.97 18.87
N THR A 332 -7.94 5.04 19.89
CA THR A 332 -8.30 6.27 20.58
C THR A 332 -8.96 7.31 19.66
N PRO A 333 -10.02 6.91 18.91
CA PRO A 333 -10.93 7.90 18.35
C PRO A 333 -11.59 8.70 19.47
N GLN A 334 -12.25 9.79 19.13
CA GLN A 334 -12.78 10.74 20.11
C GLN A 334 -14.31 10.74 20.11
N THR A 335 -14.90 10.14 19.07
CA THR A 335 -16.35 9.98 18.92
C THR A 335 -16.71 8.55 18.53
N TYR A 336 -16.20 8.06 17.40
CA TYR A 336 -16.61 6.77 16.85
C TYR A 336 -15.42 5.89 16.47
N GLY A 337 -15.45 4.62 16.88
CA GLY A 337 -14.59 3.59 16.28
C GLY A 337 -15.02 3.33 14.83
N PHE A 338 -16.20 2.77 14.68
CA PHE A 338 -16.87 2.57 13.40
C PHE A 338 -18.15 3.40 13.37
N ARG A 339 -18.38 4.17 12.30
CA ARG A 339 -19.66 4.84 12.03
C ARG A 339 -20.24 4.31 10.74
N LEU A 340 -21.40 3.68 10.82
CA LEU A 340 -22.04 2.97 9.71
C LEU A 340 -23.32 3.69 9.32
N ARG A 341 -23.37 4.21 8.09
CA ARG A 341 -24.45 5.07 7.61
C ARG A 341 -25.36 4.40 6.58
N GLN A 342 -24.94 3.27 6.03
CA GLN A 342 -25.70 2.51 5.04
C GLN A 342 -25.97 1.07 5.52
N PHE A 343 -26.32 0.18 4.59
CA PHE A 343 -26.73 -1.19 4.86
C PHE A 343 -25.66 -2.21 4.44
N ASN A 344 -25.78 -3.42 4.98
CA ASN A 344 -25.01 -4.62 4.65
C ASN A 344 -23.49 -4.50 4.89
N THR A 345 -23.07 -3.60 5.79
CA THR A 345 -21.68 -3.56 6.26
C THR A 345 -21.38 -4.80 7.10
N ARG A 346 -20.14 -5.30 6.98
CA ARG A 346 -19.63 -6.39 7.81
C ARG A 346 -18.37 -5.95 8.54
N ILE A 347 -18.28 -6.25 9.83
CA ILE A 347 -17.08 -6.06 10.67
C ILE A 347 -16.67 -7.43 11.19
N ILE A 348 -15.44 -7.84 10.91
CA ILE A 348 -14.88 -9.15 11.27
C ILE A 348 -13.56 -8.92 12.01
N GLY A 349 -13.54 -9.25 13.29
CA GLY A 349 -12.44 -8.96 14.20
C GLY A 349 -12.26 -7.47 14.45
N GLY A 350 -11.01 -7.09 14.73
CA GLY A 350 -10.62 -5.71 14.93
C GLY A 350 -10.74 -5.23 16.39
N THR A 351 -10.35 -3.99 16.61
CA THR A 351 -10.29 -3.39 17.94
C THR A 351 -10.72 -1.93 17.93
N VAL A 352 -11.48 -1.53 18.94
CA VAL A 352 -11.66 -0.12 19.31
C VAL A 352 -11.11 0.09 20.71
N TYR A 353 -10.07 0.91 20.81
CA TYR A 353 -9.32 1.12 22.04
C TYR A 353 -9.43 2.57 22.52
N CYS A 354 -9.65 2.78 23.82
CA CYS A 354 -9.46 4.08 24.48
C CYS A 354 -8.18 4.02 25.31
N ASN A 355 -7.11 4.65 24.82
CA ASN A 355 -5.80 4.57 25.47
C ASN A 355 -5.69 5.43 26.74
N SER A 356 -4.65 5.16 27.52
CA SER A 356 -4.42 5.83 28.80
C SER A 356 -3.91 7.26 28.68
N ILE A 357 -3.30 7.61 27.54
CA ILE A 357 -2.54 8.84 27.35
C ILE A 357 -3.42 9.94 26.75
N TYR A 358 -4.07 9.66 25.62
CA TYR A 358 -4.85 10.57 24.79
C TYR A 358 -6.36 10.32 24.86
N GLY A 359 -6.79 9.21 25.47
CA GLY A 359 -8.20 8.85 25.59
C GLY A 359 -8.97 9.77 26.52
N VAL A 360 -10.18 10.12 26.11
CA VAL A 360 -11.16 10.82 26.95
C VAL A 360 -12.15 9.78 27.48
N ASP A 361 -12.41 9.82 28.79
CA ASP A 361 -13.35 8.87 29.42
C ASP A 361 -14.75 9.04 28.87
N ASN A 362 -15.43 7.92 28.56
CA ASN A 362 -16.87 7.91 28.30
C ASN A 362 -17.30 8.81 27.13
N THR A 363 -16.48 8.92 26.08
CA THR A 363 -16.83 9.65 24.84
C THR A 363 -16.97 8.74 23.62
N ILE A 364 -16.22 7.64 23.57
CA ILE A 364 -16.14 6.77 22.40
C ILE A 364 -17.33 5.82 22.34
N VAL A 365 -18.02 5.80 21.20
CA VAL A 365 -18.90 4.71 20.80
C VAL A 365 -18.13 3.79 19.86
N ALA A 366 -18.03 2.49 20.20
CA ALA A 366 -17.24 1.57 19.39
C ALA A 366 -17.88 1.34 18.00
N VAL A 367 -19.20 1.13 17.93
CA VAL A 367 -19.94 1.05 16.66
C VAL A 367 -21.19 1.92 16.72
N LYS A 368 -21.19 2.99 15.92
CA LYS A 368 -22.36 3.84 15.67
C LYS A 368 -23.06 3.37 14.39
N VAL A 369 -24.37 3.15 14.47
CA VAL A 369 -25.23 2.74 13.36
C VAL A 369 -26.29 3.80 13.13
N ASP A 370 -26.14 4.59 12.08
CA ASP A 370 -27.07 5.65 11.70
C ASP A 370 -28.26 5.11 10.89
N GLN A 371 -28.06 4.01 10.16
CA GLN A 371 -29.10 3.41 9.32
C GLN A 371 -30.15 2.66 10.15
N ALA A 372 -31.43 2.95 9.90
CA ALA A 372 -32.55 2.36 10.67
C ALA A 372 -32.76 0.86 10.43
N ALA A 373 -32.36 0.35 9.25
CA ALA A 373 -32.41 -1.07 8.89
C ALA A 373 -31.07 -1.48 8.26
N PRO A 374 -30.01 -1.62 9.06
CA PRO A 374 -28.63 -1.72 8.57
C PRO A 374 -28.26 -3.11 8.04
N ALA A 375 -28.95 -4.18 8.45
CA ALA A 375 -28.56 -5.56 8.14
C ALA A 375 -27.06 -5.85 8.41
N LEU A 376 -26.53 -5.29 9.50
CA LEU A 376 -25.12 -5.32 9.88
C LEU A 376 -24.73 -6.73 10.36
N THR A 377 -23.50 -7.15 10.03
CA THR A 377 -22.84 -8.28 10.69
C THR A 377 -21.59 -7.83 11.43
N VAL A 378 -21.48 -8.13 12.72
CA VAL A 378 -20.27 -7.94 13.53
C VAL A 378 -19.87 -9.26 14.15
N VAL A 379 -18.64 -9.70 13.90
CA VAL A 379 -18.07 -10.93 14.43
C VAL A 379 -16.77 -10.60 15.13
N GLY A 380 -16.62 -10.91 16.42
CA GLY A 380 -15.30 -10.90 17.07
C GLY A 380 -14.67 -9.52 17.34
N LEU A 381 -15.45 -8.43 17.30
CA LEU A 381 -14.93 -7.09 17.61
C LEU A 381 -14.59 -6.96 19.11
N HIS A 382 -13.40 -6.44 19.44
CA HIS A 382 -13.01 -6.13 20.81
C HIS A 382 -13.04 -4.61 21.05
N SER A 383 -13.92 -4.15 21.93
CA SER A 383 -13.94 -2.74 22.39
C SER A 383 -13.44 -2.65 23.82
N PHE A 384 -12.40 -1.86 24.09
CA PHE A 384 -11.94 -1.70 25.46
C PHE A 384 -11.33 -0.35 25.83
N GLY A 385 -11.55 0.02 27.08
CA GLY A 385 -10.88 1.13 27.74
C GLY A 385 -9.65 0.68 28.53
N SER A 386 -8.59 1.50 28.56
CA SER A 386 -7.35 1.15 29.27
C SER A 386 -7.50 1.10 30.80
N SER A 387 -8.51 1.78 31.36
CA SER A 387 -8.72 1.88 32.81
C SER A 387 -10.16 2.30 33.14
N GLY A 388 -10.52 2.32 34.43
CA GLY A 388 -11.81 2.84 34.90
C GLY A 388 -12.04 4.34 34.68
N SER A 389 -11.00 5.08 34.30
CA SER A 389 -11.06 6.51 33.95
C SER A 389 -10.78 6.77 32.46
N ARG A 390 -10.76 5.72 31.64
CA ARG A 390 -10.51 5.73 30.19
C ARG A 390 -11.39 4.70 29.51
N ARG A 391 -12.69 4.78 29.80
CA ARG A 391 -13.70 3.80 29.39
C ARG A 391 -14.27 4.12 28.01
N ILE A 392 -14.72 3.08 27.32
CA ILE A 392 -15.59 3.22 26.14
C ILE A 392 -17.00 3.58 26.64
N ALA A 393 -17.64 4.59 26.04
CA ALA A 393 -19.00 5.00 26.44
C ALA A 393 -20.04 3.93 26.12
N LYS A 394 -20.02 3.44 24.88
CA LYS A 394 -20.94 2.40 24.40
C LYS A 394 -20.22 1.47 23.44
N ASP A 395 -20.49 0.19 23.52
CA ASP A 395 -20.06 -0.74 22.47
C ASP A 395 -20.85 -0.56 21.18
N PHE A 396 -22.17 -0.39 21.28
CA PHE A 396 -23.05 -0.08 20.15
C PHE A 396 -23.97 1.09 20.47
N GLU A 397 -24.18 1.94 19.47
CA GLU A 397 -25.26 2.94 19.46
C GLU A 397 -25.97 2.89 18.11
N ALA A 398 -27.29 2.75 18.12
CA ALA A 398 -28.08 2.70 16.88
C ALA A 398 -29.15 3.79 16.86
N ALA A 399 -29.62 4.16 15.66
CA ALA A 399 -30.69 5.15 15.48
C ALA A 399 -31.99 4.80 16.22
N SER A 400 -32.23 3.51 16.46
CA SER A 400 -33.28 3.00 17.34
C SER A 400 -32.87 1.64 17.89
N THR A 401 -33.53 1.19 18.96
CA THR A 401 -33.34 -0.18 19.48
C THR A 401 -33.70 -1.24 18.44
N ALA A 402 -34.72 -0.97 17.61
CA ALA A 402 -35.18 -1.86 16.55
C ALA A 402 -34.19 -1.97 15.37
N ALA A 403 -33.33 -0.97 15.17
CA ALA A 403 -32.32 -1.01 14.11
C ALA A 403 -31.33 -2.17 14.27
N LEU A 404 -31.10 -2.62 15.51
CA LEU A 404 -30.23 -3.76 15.79
C LEU A 404 -30.93 -5.13 15.70
N ASP A 405 -32.24 -5.19 15.49
CA ASP A 405 -32.99 -6.46 15.51
C ASP A 405 -32.72 -7.33 14.27
N ASN A 406 -32.38 -6.69 13.14
CA ASN A 406 -31.97 -7.37 11.90
C ASN A 406 -30.44 -7.52 11.76
N CYS A 407 -29.69 -7.32 12.85
CA CYS A 407 -28.22 -7.44 12.85
C CYS A 407 -27.77 -8.79 13.40
N THR A 408 -26.60 -9.24 12.96
CA THR A 408 -25.87 -10.37 13.55
C THR A 408 -24.67 -9.83 14.32
N ILE A 409 -24.65 -9.96 15.65
CA ILE A 409 -23.57 -9.50 16.53
C ILE A 409 -23.14 -10.66 17.42
N VAL A 410 -21.99 -11.26 17.09
CA VAL A 410 -21.49 -12.47 17.75
C VAL A 410 -20.02 -12.36 18.12
N GLY A 411 -19.66 -12.97 19.27
CA GLY A 411 -18.26 -13.07 19.70
C GLY A 411 -17.58 -11.73 20.04
N THR A 412 -18.33 -10.63 20.18
CA THR A 412 -17.77 -9.34 20.59
C THR A 412 -17.34 -9.37 22.05
N GLN A 413 -16.25 -8.67 22.37
CA GLN A 413 -15.73 -8.54 23.74
C GLN A 413 -15.74 -7.07 24.18
N GLN A 414 -16.10 -6.83 25.43
CA GLN A 414 -16.15 -5.49 26.03
C GLN A 414 -15.39 -5.47 27.36
N THR A 415 -14.42 -4.56 27.50
CA THR A 415 -13.67 -4.35 28.75
C THR A 415 -13.64 -2.86 29.09
N ASN A 416 -13.95 -2.49 30.34
CA ASN A 416 -14.04 -1.08 30.73
C ASN A 416 -14.97 -0.26 29.81
N THR A 417 -16.14 -0.83 29.49
CA THR A 417 -17.19 -0.17 28.69
C THR A 417 -18.38 0.17 29.60
N VAL A 418 -18.86 1.42 29.53
CA VAL A 418 -19.93 1.95 30.41
C VAL A 418 -21.29 1.33 30.06
N THR A 419 -21.72 1.43 28.80
CA THR A 419 -22.95 0.80 28.33
C THR A 419 -22.60 -0.37 27.40
N GLN A 420 -23.09 -1.55 27.75
CA GLN A 420 -22.81 -2.77 27.00
C GLN A 420 -24.08 -3.32 26.38
N THR A 421 -23.99 -3.71 25.12
CA THR A 421 -25.03 -4.37 24.36
C THR A 421 -24.76 -5.87 24.41
N SER A 422 -25.76 -6.64 24.86
CA SER A 422 -25.66 -8.11 24.84
C SER A 422 -25.51 -8.62 23.40
N ALA A 423 -24.90 -9.80 23.24
CA ALA A 423 -24.84 -10.47 21.94
C ALA A 423 -26.23 -10.58 21.30
N ARG A 424 -26.32 -10.33 19.98
CA ARG A 424 -27.58 -10.36 19.22
C ARG A 424 -27.47 -11.34 18.06
N LEU A 425 -28.35 -12.32 18.04
CA LEU A 425 -28.56 -13.19 16.87
C LEU A 425 -29.82 -12.72 16.15
N PRO A 426 -29.83 -12.68 14.81
CA PRO A 426 -30.99 -12.23 14.04
C PRO A 426 -32.20 -13.13 14.32
N LEU A 427 -33.36 -12.51 14.52
CA LEU A 427 -34.62 -13.23 14.65
C LEU A 427 -35.15 -13.57 13.26
N ILE A 428 -35.07 -14.84 12.84
CA ILE A 428 -35.64 -15.29 11.57
C ILE A 428 -37.16 -15.49 11.78
N GLY A 429 -37.98 -14.58 11.22
CA GLY A 429 -39.44 -14.63 11.37
C GLY A 429 -39.91 -14.39 12.80
N GLY A 430 -39.18 -13.60 13.59
CA GLY A 430 -39.47 -13.32 15.00
C GLY A 430 -38.99 -14.39 15.98
N ASN A 431 -38.36 -15.47 15.50
CA ASN A 431 -37.85 -16.55 16.34
C ASN A 431 -36.31 -16.66 16.25
N LEU A 432 -35.67 -16.90 17.40
CA LEU A 432 -34.28 -17.35 17.44
C LEU A 432 -34.25 -18.81 16.95
N ARG A 433 -33.77 -19.04 15.73
CA ARG A 433 -33.63 -20.38 15.16
C ARG A 433 -32.27 -20.96 15.53
N LEU A 434 -32.25 -21.88 16.49
CA LEU A 434 -31.10 -22.75 16.77
C LEU A 434 -31.35 -24.09 16.07
N ASP A 435 -30.84 -24.25 14.85
CA ASP A 435 -30.92 -25.54 14.15
C ASP A 435 -29.96 -26.53 14.82
N VAL A 436 -30.50 -27.46 15.61
CA VAL A 436 -29.73 -28.59 16.14
C VAL A 436 -29.77 -29.69 15.07
N PRO A 437 -28.62 -30.06 14.47
CA PRO A 437 -28.59 -31.08 13.44
C PRO A 437 -29.10 -32.40 14.01
N SER A 438 -30.04 -33.03 13.31
CA SER A 438 -30.57 -34.34 13.63
C SER A 438 -29.47 -35.39 13.43
N GLY A 439 -28.85 -35.84 14.53
CA GLY A 439 -27.96 -37.00 14.53
C GLY A 439 -26.50 -36.77 14.96
N GLY A 440 -26.13 -35.61 15.51
CA GLY A 440 -24.76 -35.34 15.97
C GLY A 440 -24.69 -35.09 17.48
N TYR A 441 -23.75 -35.76 18.15
CA TYR A 441 -23.43 -35.61 19.57
C TYR A 441 -23.40 -34.15 20.05
N GLY A 442 -24.14 -33.90 21.14
CA GLY A 442 -23.92 -32.87 22.17
C GLY A 442 -23.36 -31.51 21.72
N PHE A 443 -24.24 -30.57 21.41
CA PHE A 443 -23.90 -29.15 21.49
C PHE A 443 -23.73 -28.77 22.97
N PHE A 444 -22.48 -28.67 23.45
CA PHE A 444 -22.13 -28.24 24.82
C PHE A 444 -22.25 -26.72 25.03
N ALA A 445 -23.23 -26.05 24.41
CA ALA A 445 -23.53 -24.69 24.83
C ALA A 445 -24.45 -24.72 26.06
N ARG A 446 -23.92 -24.31 27.21
CA ARG A 446 -24.75 -23.72 28.26
C ARG A 446 -25.31 -22.40 27.72
N ALA A 447 -26.36 -22.47 26.91
CA ALA A 447 -27.12 -21.29 26.51
C ALA A 447 -28.10 -20.94 27.62
N ASN A 448 -27.72 -20.03 28.52
CA ASN A 448 -28.68 -19.38 29.41
C ASN A 448 -29.47 -18.36 28.56
N LEU A 449 -30.55 -18.82 27.94
CA LEU A 449 -31.48 -17.99 27.17
C LEU A 449 -32.45 -17.23 28.10
N THR A 450 -31.92 -16.36 28.96
CA THR A 450 -32.75 -15.43 29.73
C THR A 450 -33.32 -14.37 28.80
N ASN A 451 -34.60 -14.48 28.45
CA ASN A 451 -35.37 -13.28 28.17
C ASN A 451 -35.57 -12.50 29.48
N SER A 452 -36.02 -11.25 29.41
CA SER A 452 -36.40 -10.45 30.59
C SER A 452 -37.45 -11.10 31.50
N ASN A 453 -37.97 -12.27 31.11
CA ASN A 453 -39.03 -13.03 31.79
C ASN A 453 -38.56 -14.44 32.22
N GLY A 454 -37.25 -14.69 32.37
CA GLY A 454 -36.74 -15.83 33.15
C GLY A 454 -36.79 -17.22 32.50
N PHE A 455 -36.94 -17.36 31.18
CA PHE A 455 -36.86 -18.69 30.56
C PHE A 455 -35.43 -19.27 30.69
N THR A 456 -35.28 -20.50 31.19
CA THR A 456 -33.97 -21.18 31.24
C THR A 456 -34.10 -22.55 30.58
N TRP A 457 -33.52 -22.72 29.39
CA TRP A 457 -33.47 -24.03 28.73
C TRP A 457 -32.27 -24.83 29.26
N ARG A 458 -32.53 -25.99 29.87
CA ARG A 458 -31.49 -26.95 30.30
C ARG A 458 -31.71 -28.28 29.58
N PRO A 459 -30.95 -28.58 28.52
CA PRO A 459 -30.96 -29.92 27.94
C PRO A 459 -30.23 -30.85 28.93
N GLN A 460 -30.99 -31.59 29.73
CA GLN A 460 -30.43 -32.68 30.51
C GLN A 460 -30.55 -33.94 29.66
N ALA A 461 -29.44 -34.35 29.04
CA ALA A 461 -29.34 -35.68 28.46
C ALA A 461 -29.34 -36.69 29.62
N SER A 462 -30.51 -37.25 29.93
CA SER A 462 -30.60 -38.48 30.71
C SER A 462 -30.56 -39.65 29.73
N ALA A 463 -29.96 -40.77 30.12
CA ALA A 463 -29.88 -41.99 29.33
C ALA A 463 -31.26 -42.60 28.97
N THR A 464 -32.36 -41.95 29.37
CA THR A 464 -33.75 -42.40 29.24
C THR A 464 -34.68 -41.44 28.47
N GLY A 465 -34.14 -40.36 27.86
CA GLY A 465 -34.91 -39.47 27.00
C GLY A 465 -34.62 -37.97 27.19
N TYR A 466 -35.03 -37.18 26.21
CA TYR A 466 -34.96 -35.71 26.25
C TYR A 466 -36.05 -35.17 27.18
N ALA A 467 -35.66 -34.55 28.30
CA ALA A 467 -36.58 -33.85 29.19
C ALA A 467 -36.55 -32.34 28.89
N LEU A 468 -37.71 -31.75 28.62
CA LEU A 468 -37.90 -30.30 28.62
C LEU A 468 -38.29 -29.86 30.04
N ASN A 469 -37.33 -29.33 30.80
CA ASN A 469 -37.59 -28.74 32.11
C ASN A 469 -38.01 -27.28 31.94
N ILE A 470 -39.30 -26.99 32.07
CA ILE A 470 -39.82 -25.62 32.19
C ILE A 470 -40.02 -25.38 33.69
N ARG A 471 -39.17 -24.56 34.32
CA ARG A 471 -39.37 -24.13 35.71
C ARG A 471 -39.98 -22.74 35.70
N ASP A 472 -41.11 -22.59 36.37
CA ASP A 472 -41.61 -21.28 36.77
C ASP A 472 -40.76 -20.78 37.95
N SER A 473 -40.15 -19.60 37.80
CA SER A 473 -39.38 -18.94 38.86
C SER A 473 -40.25 -18.12 39.82
N GLY A 474 -41.58 -18.21 39.73
CA GLY A 474 -42.54 -17.49 40.57
C GLY A 474 -43.18 -16.28 39.89
N ASP A 475 -43.09 -16.16 38.57
CA ASP A 475 -43.76 -15.12 37.77
C ASP A 475 -44.63 -15.80 36.71
N THR A 476 -45.78 -15.20 36.43
CA THR A 476 -46.89 -15.68 35.57
C THR A 476 -46.52 -16.08 34.13
N ALA A 477 -45.62 -17.04 33.96
CA ALA A 477 -45.18 -17.57 32.68
C ALA A 477 -46.24 -18.52 32.12
N THR A 478 -47.18 -17.98 31.36
CA THR A 478 -48.13 -18.75 30.57
C THR A 478 -47.43 -19.36 29.35
N VAL A 479 -47.21 -20.68 29.38
CA VAL A 479 -46.82 -21.44 28.18
C VAL A 479 -48.07 -21.60 27.31
N ALA A 480 -48.19 -20.78 26.25
CA ALA A 480 -49.36 -20.73 25.37
C ALA A 480 -49.61 -22.03 24.55
N GLY A 481 -48.66 -22.98 24.57
CA GLY A 481 -48.84 -24.31 24.00
C GLY A 481 -47.52 -25.06 23.83
N ILE A 482 -47.55 -26.38 24.08
CA ILE A 482 -46.46 -27.30 23.74
C ILE A 482 -46.94 -28.12 22.54
N ARG A 483 -46.34 -27.91 21.35
CA ARG A 483 -46.54 -28.80 20.21
C ARG A 483 -45.46 -29.88 20.23
N GLY A 484 -45.81 -31.06 20.71
CA GLY A 484 -44.98 -32.26 20.56
C GLY A 484 -45.48 -33.08 19.38
N ASP A 485 -44.56 -33.53 18.52
CA ASP A 485 -44.87 -34.44 17.41
C ASP A 485 -44.91 -35.91 17.91
N GLY A 486 -45.71 -36.13 18.97
CA GLY A 486 -45.77 -37.39 19.71
C GLY A 486 -46.52 -37.26 21.04
N GLN A 487 -46.68 -38.37 21.77
CA GLN A 487 -47.35 -38.38 23.08
C GLN A 487 -46.46 -37.76 24.17
N ILE A 488 -46.98 -36.75 24.88
CA ILE A 488 -46.38 -36.26 26.12
C ILE A 488 -46.62 -37.32 27.20
N LYS A 489 -45.54 -37.92 27.72
CA LYS A 489 -45.62 -38.95 28.77
C LYS A 489 -45.61 -38.26 30.14
N ASN A 490 -46.62 -38.54 30.95
CA ASN A 490 -46.62 -38.14 32.36
C ASN A 490 -45.53 -38.89 33.13
N LEU A 491 -45.01 -38.26 34.19
CA LEU A 491 -44.01 -38.87 35.06
C LEU A 491 -44.60 -40.14 35.71
N GLY A 492 -43.86 -41.24 35.64
CA GLY A 492 -44.19 -42.49 36.33
C GLY A 492 -43.64 -42.47 37.75
N VAL A 493 -44.52 -42.53 38.76
CA VAL A 493 -44.13 -42.56 40.17
C VAL A 493 -44.89 -43.67 40.92
N PRO A 494 -44.27 -44.41 41.85
CA PRO A 494 -44.98 -45.37 42.69
C PRO A 494 -45.84 -44.64 43.74
N THR A 495 -46.86 -45.31 44.30
CA THR A 495 -47.80 -44.71 45.27
C THR A 495 -47.08 -44.03 46.42
N ALA A 496 -46.03 -44.66 46.94
CA ALA A 496 -45.24 -44.16 48.07
C ALA A 496 -44.42 -42.90 47.76
N SER A 497 -44.20 -42.58 46.49
CA SER A 497 -43.43 -41.41 46.04
C SER A 497 -44.30 -40.33 45.42
N ARG A 498 -45.64 -40.48 45.44
CA ARG A 498 -46.54 -39.41 45.03
C ARG A 498 -46.43 -38.24 46.01
N PRO A 499 -46.40 -36.98 45.54
CA PRO A 499 -46.68 -35.85 46.42
C PRO A 499 -48.11 -35.95 46.95
N SER A 500 -48.40 -35.26 48.06
CA SER A 500 -49.79 -35.15 48.52
C SER A 500 -50.63 -34.45 47.44
N ALA A 501 -51.91 -34.82 47.30
CA ALA A 501 -52.80 -34.21 46.33
C ALA A 501 -52.91 -32.68 46.52
N VAL A 502 -52.86 -32.23 47.78
CA VAL A 502 -52.82 -30.81 48.14
C VAL A 502 -51.55 -30.14 47.62
N THR A 503 -50.39 -30.76 47.81
CA THR A 503 -49.09 -30.22 47.33
C THR A 503 -49.01 -30.21 45.80
N ALA A 504 -49.62 -31.20 45.13
CA ALA A 504 -49.61 -31.31 43.67
C ALA A 504 -50.53 -30.26 43.00
N GLY A 505 -51.59 -29.81 43.70
CA GLY A 505 -52.59 -28.90 43.16
C GLY A 505 -53.62 -29.58 42.23
N VAL A 506 -54.70 -28.87 41.93
CA VAL A 506 -55.80 -29.36 41.07
C VAL A 506 -55.31 -29.58 39.64
N GLY A 507 -55.68 -30.72 39.05
CA GLY A 507 -55.42 -31.04 37.64
C GLY A 507 -54.03 -31.65 37.37
N HIS A 508 -53.19 -31.81 38.39
CA HIS A 508 -51.89 -32.47 38.24
C HIS A 508 -52.08 -33.96 37.91
N GLN A 509 -51.43 -34.46 36.85
CA GLN A 509 -51.57 -35.84 36.36
C GLN A 509 -50.25 -36.61 36.46
N ILE A 510 -50.31 -37.85 36.91
CA ILE A 510 -49.17 -38.79 36.96
C ILE A 510 -49.62 -40.18 36.49
N TYR A 511 -48.67 -40.99 36.04
CA TYR A 511 -48.91 -42.42 35.91
C TYR A 511 -48.45 -43.10 37.20
N ASP A 512 -49.38 -43.64 37.97
CA ASP A 512 -48.98 -44.36 39.16
C ASP A 512 -48.54 -45.78 38.81
N THR A 513 -47.27 -46.09 39.07
CA THR A 513 -46.67 -47.37 38.70
C THR A 513 -47.05 -48.51 39.64
N THR A 514 -47.51 -48.22 40.86
CA THR A 514 -47.95 -49.24 41.82
C THR A 514 -49.38 -49.70 41.51
N LEU A 515 -50.26 -48.76 41.16
CA LEU A 515 -51.64 -49.00 40.74
C LEU A 515 -51.75 -49.31 39.24
N SER A 516 -50.67 -49.14 38.48
CA SER A 516 -50.58 -49.34 37.03
C SER A 516 -51.64 -48.55 36.24
N LYS A 517 -51.97 -47.32 36.70
CA LYS A 517 -53.02 -46.50 36.10
C LYS A 517 -52.70 -45.01 36.18
N PRO A 518 -53.21 -44.18 35.24
CA PRO A 518 -53.15 -42.74 35.37
C PRO A 518 -54.03 -42.27 36.53
N VAL A 519 -53.51 -41.32 37.31
CA VAL A 519 -54.24 -40.66 38.40
C VAL A 519 -54.05 -39.16 38.29
N TRP A 520 -55.03 -38.40 38.79
CA TRP A 520 -55.01 -36.94 38.80
C TRP A 520 -55.42 -36.39 40.17
N SER A 521 -54.89 -35.23 40.54
CA SER A 521 -55.23 -34.59 41.81
C SER A 521 -56.41 -33.65 41.64
N ASP A 522 -57.41 -33.73 42.53
CA ASP A 522 -58.50 -32.74 42.61
C ASP A 522 -58.18 -31.59 43.59
N GLY A 523 -56.94 -31.51 44.08
CA GLY A 523 -56.50 -30.58 45.11
C GLY A 523 -56.69 -31.08 46.54
N THR A 524 -57.35 -32.23 46.74
CA THR A 524 -57.59 -32.83 48.07
C THR A 524 -57.19 -34.30 48.14
N VAL A 525 -57.50 -35.10 47.12
CA VAL A 525 -57.18 -36.53 47.00
C VAL A 525 -56.74 -36.86 45.58
N TRP A 526 -55.99 -37.96 45.45
CA TRP A 526 -55.71 -38.54 44.13
C TRP A 526 -56.95 -39.28 43.64
N ARG A 527 -57.28 -39.11 42.37
CA ARG A 527 -58.39 -39.78 41.70
C ARG A 527 -57.91 -40.56 40.50
N ASP A 528 -58.51 -41.71 40.26
CA ASP A 528 -58.32 -42.42 39.00
C ASP A 528 -59.17 -41.81 37.87
N ALA A 529 -59.07 -42.42 36.68
CA ALA A 529 -59.82 -42.00 35.50
C ALA A 529 -61.35 -42.07 35.67
N ALA A 530 -61.86 -42.87 36.62
CA ALA A 530 -63.28 -42.94 36.94
C ALA A 530 -63.70 -41.90 38.01
N GLY A 531 -62.76 -41.10 38.52
CA GLY A 531 -63.00 -40.12 39.58
C GLY A 531 -62.99 -40.73 40.98
N THR A 532 -62.63 -42.01 41.12
CA THR A 532 -62.59 -42.70 42.42
C THR A 532 -61.31 -42.33 43.16
N SER A 533 -61.40 -42.09 44.47
CA SER A 533 -60.23 -41.80 45.30
C SER A 533 -59.29 -43.01 45.38
N VAL A 534 -57.98 -42.78 45.26
CA VAL A 534 -56.92 -43.82 45.15
C VAL A 534 -55.65 -43.51 45.91
#